data_AF-A0A2D8MF89-F1
#
_entry.id   AF-A0A2D8MF89-F1
#
_cell.length_a   1.000
_cell.length_b   1.000
_cell.length_c   1.000
_cell.angle_alpha   90.00
_cell.angle_beta   90.00
_cell.angle_gamma   90.00
#
_symmetry.space_group_name_H-M   'P 1'
#
loop_
_entity.id
_entity.type
_entity.pdbx_description
1 polymer ?
#
loop_
_entity_poly.entity_id
_entity_poly.type
_entity_poly.pdbx_seq_one_letter_code
_entity_poly.pdbx_strand_id
1 'polypeptide(L)'
;MLPDVDSSTGYLPPGVHDAPWSEVAPRFGSNGHRTRLMGGLLAALQNLASAGCRAVLLDGSFVSQKDLPEDYDGAWNTLGVDPYRLDPCCSILPMVGRP
;
A
#
# COMPACT_ATOMS: atom_id res chain seq x y z
N MET A 1 -3.60 -9.76 -11.61
CA MET A 1 -2.54 -9.11 -12.39
C MET A 1 -2.92 -7.64 -12.45
N LEU A 2 -2.05 -6.77 -11.96
CA LEU A 2 -2.23 -5.33 -11.96
C LEU A 2 -2.38 -4.84 -13.41
N PRO A 3 -3.33 -3.93 -13.65
CA PRO A 3 -3.45 -3.33 -14.97
C PRO A 3 -2.21 -2.49 -15.29
N ASP A 4 -2.00 -2.27 -16.58
CA ASP A 4 -0.99 -1.33 -17.03
C ASP A 4 -1.33 0.09 -16.60
N VAL A 5 -0.29 0.89 -16.40
CA VAL A 5 -0.45 2.32 -16.15
C VAL A 5 -0.94 3.01 -17.41
N ASP A 6 -1.85 3.96 -17.24
CA ASP A 6 -2.25 4.87 -18.30
C ASP A 6 -1.07 5.77 -18.65
N SER A 7 -0.64 5.75 -19.91
CA SER A 7 0.52 6.52 -20.39
C SER A 7 0.26 8.04 -20.44
N SER A 8 -0.99 8.47 -20.44
CA SER A 8 -1.37 9.89 -20.45
C SER A 8 -1.39 10.49 -19.05
N THR A 9 -1.71 9.70 -18.02
CA THR A 9 -1.82 10.18 -16.64
C THR A 9 -0.68 9.70 -15.73
N GLY A 10 -0.05 8.58 -16.05
CA GLY A 10 0.96 7.93 -15.22
C GLY A 10 0.41 7.14 -14.03
N TYR A 11 -0.92 6.97 -13.95
CA TYR A 11 -1.62 6.25 -12.88
C TYR A 11 -2.21 4.93 -13.37
N LEU A 12 -2.63 4.06 -12.45
CA LEU A 12 -3.48 2.93 -12.79
C LEU A 12 -4.86 3.41 -13.27
N PRO A 13 -5.58 2.63 -14.10
CA PRO A 13 -6.96 2.95 -14.46
C PRO A 13 -7.83 3.04 -13.20
N PRO A 14 -8.90 3.88 -13.22
CA PRO A 14 -9.78 4.04 -12.06
C PRO A 14 -10.36 2.71 -11.57
N GLY A 15 -10.29 2.48 -10.25
CA GLY A 15 -10.84 1.29 -9.61
C GLY A 15 -9.96 0.74 -8.49
N VAL A 16 -10.45 -0.31 -7.82
CA VAL A 16 -9.67 -1.09 -6.86
C VAL A 16 -9.12 -2.31 -7.59
N HIS A 17 -7.80 -2.50 -7.54
CA HIS A 17 -7.11 -3.59 -8.23
C HIS A 17 -6.42 -4.49 -7.21
N ASP A 18 -6.93 -5.70 -7.04
CA ASP A 18 -6.33 -6.68 -6.13
C ASP A 18 -5.00 -7.20 -6.69
N ALA A 19 -3.96 -7.12 -5.87
CA ALA A 19 -2.62 -7.55 -6.25
C ALA A 19 -1.85 -8.16 -5.07
N PRO A 20 -1.13 -9.28 -5.28
CA PRO A 20 -0.22 -9.80 -4.28
C PRO A 20 1.04 -8.93 -4.19
N TRP A 21 1.73 -8.99 -3.05
CA TRP A 21 2.99 -8.27 -2.84
C TRP A 21 4.06 -8.59 -3.91
N SER A 22 4.07 -9.84 -4.40
CA SER A 22 4.98 -10.28 -5.46
C SER A 22 4.81 -9.53 -6.79
N GLU A 23 3.67 -8.87 -6.98
CA GLU A 23 3.38 -8.05 -8.16
C GLU A 23 3.62 -6.56 -7.89
N VAL A 24 3.24 -6.09 -6.70
CA VAL A 24 3.44 -4.69 -6.27
C VAL A 24 4.93 -4.35 -6.17
N ALA A 25 5.73 -5.22 -5.55
CA ALA A 25 7.14 -4.95 -5.26
C ALA A 25 8.00 -4.70 -6.52
N PRO A 26 7.99 -5.58 -7.54
CA PRO A 26 8.77 -5.32 -8.76
C PRO A 26 8.20 -4.17 -9.59
N ARG A 27 6.89 -3.89 -9.52
CA ARG A 27 6.25 -2.83 -10.30
C ARG A 27 6.60 -1.44 -9.79
N PHE A 28 6.64 -1.27 -8.47
CA PHE A 28 6.79 0.02 -7.82
C PHE A 28 8.14 0.20 -7.13
N GLY A 29 9.01 -0.80 -7.11
CA GLY A 29 10.38 -0.75 -6.58
C GLY A 29 11.46 -0.39 -7.61
N SER A 30 11.18 0.51 -8.55
CA SER A 30 12.03 0.74 -9.74
C SER A 30 13.36 1.44 -9.47
N ASN A 31 13.52 2.12 -8.33
CA ASN A 31 14.75 2.84 -7.98
C ASN A 31 15.03 2.81 -6.47
N GLY A 32 16.18 3.36 -6.06
CA GLY A 32 16.64 3.34 -4.67
C GLY A 32 15.71 4.07 -3.70
N HIS A 33 15.12 5.20 -4.14
CA HIS A 33 14.18 5.97 -3.34
C HIS A 33 12.89 5.19 -3.08
N ARG A 34 12.29 4.62 -4.12
CA ARG A 34 11.09 3.81 -4.03
C ARG A 34 11.33 2.51 -3.26
N THR A 35 12.52 1.91 -3.39
CA THR A 35 12.92 0.74 -2.59
C THR A 35 12.95 1.06 -1.09
N ARG A 36 13.41 2.25 -0.71
CA ARG A 36 13.39 2.69 0.69
C ARG A 36 11.97 2.83 1.22
N LEU A 37 11.10 3.51 0.48
CA LEU A 37 9.67 3.64 0.84
C LEU A 37 9.00 2.26 0.93
N MET A 38 9.29 1.38 -0.02
CA MET A 38 8.78 0.02 -0.08
C MET A 38 9.23 -0.84 1.11
N GLY A 39 10.44 -0.64 1.63
CA GLY A 39 10.89 -1.28 2.86
C GLY A 39 10.05 -0.89 4.08
N GLY A 40 9.73 0.40 4.21
CA GLY A 40 8.82 0.90 5.25
C GLY A 40 7.40 0.35 5.09
N LEU A 41 6.88 0.37 3.87
CA LEU A 41 5.57 -0.19 3.54
C LEU A 41 5.50 -1.69 3.88
N LEU A 42 6.51 -2.48 3.51
CA LEU A 42 6.57 -3.91 3.82
C LEU A 42 6.52 -4.17 5.33
N ALA A 43 7.29 -3.40 6.11
CA ALA A 43 7.28 -3.52 7.57
C ALA A 43 5.88 -3.20 8.15
N ALA A 44 5.23 -2.16 7.64
CA ALA A 44 3.86 -1.80 8.05
C ALA A 44 2.83 -2.88 7.68
N LEU A 45 2.93 -3.45 6.47
CA LEU A 45 2.05 -4.54 6.02
C LEU A 45 2.25 -5.83 6.83
N GLN A 46 3.50 -6.19 7.15
CA GLN A 46 3.80 -7.35 7.99
C GLN A 46 3.24 -7.20 9.41
N ASN A 47 3.33 -6.00 9.97
CA ASN A 47 2.75 -5.66 11.26
C ASN A 47 1.21 -5.81 11.24
N LEU A 48 0.55 -5.20 10.25
CA LEU A 48 -0.89 -5.35 10.04
C LEU A 48 -1.31 -6.82 9.88
N ALA A 49 -0.57 -7.59 9.09
CA ALA A 49 -0.81 -9.02 8.90
C ALA A 49 -0.68 -9.80 10.22
N SER A 50 0.33 -9.48 11.05
CA SER A 50 0.53 -10.11 12.36
C SER A 50 -0.59 -9.81 13.35
N ALA A 51 -1.23 -8.65 13.20
CA ALA A 51 -2.39 -8.24 13.98
C ALA A 51 -3.71 -8.85 13.47
N GLY A 52 -3.71 -9.52 12.31
CA GLY A 52 -4.89 -10.19 11.74
C GLY A 52 -5.48 -9.51 10.50
N CYS A 53 -4.86 -8.44 10.00
CA CYS A 53 -5.32 -7.74 8.80
C CYS A 53 -5.10 -8.62 7.56
N ARG A 54 -6.12 -8.71 6.70
CA ARG A 54 -6.10 -9.57 5.51
C ARG A 54 -5.78 -8.84 4.22
N ALA A 55 -6.11 -7.55 4.15
CA ALA A 55 -5.94 -6.74 2.96
C ALA A 55 -5.80 -5.26 3.34
N VAL A 56 -5.01 -4.55 2.53
CA VAL A 56 -4.72 -3.12 2.68
C VAL A 56 -4.90 -2.48 1.32
N LEU A 57 -5.62 -1.37 1.26
CA LEU A 57 -5.65 -0.48 0.11
C LEU A 57 -4.37 0.33 0.11
N LEU A 58 -3.67 0.35 -1.02
CA LEU A 58 -2.49 1.17 -1.25
C LEU A 58 -2.83 2.20 -2.33
N ASP A 59 -2.54 3.46 -2.06
CA ASP A 59 -2.83 4.57 -2.96
C ASP A 59 -1.74 5.67 -2.79
N GLY A 60 -2.03 6.84 -3.32
CA GLY A 60 -1.19 8.02 -3.21
C GLY A 60 -0.17 8.09 -4.33
N SER A 61 0.77 9.02 -4.19
CA SER A 61 1.76 9.28 -5.24
C SER A 61 2.67 8.07 -5.53
N PHE A 62 2.76 7.12 -4.58
CA PHE A 62 3.48 5.87 -4.75
C PHE A 62 2.90 4.97 -5.85
N VAL A 63 1.58 4.92 -6.05
CA VAL A 63 0.93 4.06 -7.06
C VAL A 63 0.88 4.76 -8.42
N SER A 64 2.03 5.28 -8.85
CA SER A 64 2.19 6.00 -10.11
C SER A 64 3.56 5.74 -10.75
N GLN A 65 3.77 6.26 -11.95
CA GLN A 65 5.09 6.31 -12.63
C GLN A 65 6.00 7.45 -12.15
N LYS A 66 5.64 8.19 -11.09
CA LYS A 66 6.52 9.23 -10.53
C LYS A 66 7.82 8.59 -10.02
N ASP A 67 8.97 9.11 -10.44
CA ASP A 67 10.27 8.57 -10.03
C ASP A 67 10.52 8.76 -8.52
N LEU A 68 10.13 9.92 -7.99
CA LEU A 68 10.36 10.33 -6.60
C LEU A 68 9.03 10.66 -5.91
N PRO A 69 8.21 9.65 -5.54
CA PRO A 69 7.05 9.87 -4.67
C PRO A 69 7.52 10.27 -3.26
N GLU A 70 6.79 11.12 -2.56
CA GLU A 70 7.23 11.57 -1.22
C GLU A 70 6.90 10.52 -0.15
N ASP A 71 5.73 9.91 -0.27
CA ASP A 71 5.16 8.96 0.68
C ASP A 71 4.32 7.88 -0.05
N TYR A 72 3.68 7.03 0.75
CA TYR A 72 2.63 6.10 0.33
C TYR A 72 1.42 6.32 1.23
N ASP A 73 0.23 6.27 0.64
CA ASP A 73 -1.02 6.30 1.38
C ASP A 73 -1.56 4.88 1.49
N GLY A 74 -2.09 4.52 2.65
CA GLY A 74 -2.70 3.22 2.82
C GLY A 74 -3.87 3.22 3.77
N ALA A 75 -4.84 2.35 3.48
CA ALA A 75 -6.01 2.14 4.33
C ALA A 75 -6.25 0.65 4.57
N TRP A 76 -6.64 0.26 5.79
CA TRP A 76 -6.82 -1.16 6.15
C TRP A 76 -8.08 -1.41 6.96
N ASN A 77 -8.68 -2.59 6.84
CA ASN A 77 -9.90 -2.92 7.59
C ASN A 77 -9.57 -3.33 9.04
N THR A 78 -10.20 -2.68 10.02
CA THR A 78 -10.04 -2.99 11.44
C THR A 78 -10.77 -4.25 11.89
N LEU A 79 -11.73 -4.74 11.12
CA LEU A 79 -12.48 -5.95 11.45
C LEU A 79 -11.56 -7.17 11.51
N GLY A 80 -11.48 -7.78 12.69
CA GLY A 80 -10.66 -8.97 12.94
C GLY A 80 -9.18 -8.67 13.24
N VAL A 81 -8.83 -7.39 13.39
CA VAL A 81 -7.47 -6.99 13.78
C VAL A 81 -7.39 -6.70 15.27
N ASP A 82 -6.37 -7.25 15.92
CA ASP A 82 -6.08 -7.03 17.33
C ASP A 82 -5.27 -5.73 17.51
N PRO A 83 -5.86 -4.66 18.06
CA PRO A 83 -5.18 -3.38 18.21
C PRO A 83 -3.99 -3.45 19.18
N TYR A 84 -3.93 -4.42 20.09
CA TYR A 84 -2.80 -4.57 21.02
C TYR A 84 -1.57 -5.19 20.37
N ARG A 85 -1.69 -5.72 19.16
CA ARG A 85 -0.59 -6.27 18.37
C ARG A 85 -0.03 -5.28 17.35
N LEU A 86 -0.68 -4.13 17.19
CA LEU A 86 -0.23 -3.09 16.29
C LEU A 86 0.91 -2.30 16.94
N ASP A 87 1.96 -2.05 16.16
CA ASP A 87 2.93 -1.03 16.54
C ASP A 87 2.24 0.34 16.62
N PRO A 88 2.40 1.09 17.72
CA PRO A 88 1.86 2.44 17.87
C PRO A 88 2.25 3.41 16.75
N CYS A 89 3.37 3.15 16.04
CA CYS A 89 3.87 3.99 14.96
C CYS A 89 3.31 3.63 13.58
N CYS A 90 2.35 2.69 13.48
CA CYS A 90 1.76 2.32 12.20
C CYS A 90 1.07 3.52 11.54
N SER A 91 1.61 3.99 10.41
CA SER A 91 1.12 5.17 9.69
C SER A 91 -0.01 4.88 8.70
N ILE A 92 -0.45 3.62 8.59
CA ILE A 92 -1.52 3.21 7.68
C ILE A 92 -2.87 3.44 8.38
N LEU A 93 -3.77 4.19 7.72
CA LEU A 93 -5.03 4.62 8.32
C LEU A 93 -6.07 3.49 8.39
N PRO A 94 -6.83 3.35 9.48
CA PRO A 94 -7.95 2.42 9.50
C PRO A 94 -9.05 2.89 8.54
N MET A 95 -9.62 1.95 7.77
CA MET A 95 -10.86 2.14 7.01
C MET A 95 -12.01 2.21 8.02
N VAL A 96 -12.37 3.42 8.42
CA VAL A 96 -13.64 3.65 9.11
C VAL A 96 -14.73 3.45 8.07
N GLY A 97 -15.54 2.39 8.21
CA GLY A 97 -16.64 2.12 7.29
C GLY A 97 -17.47 3.38 7.12
N ARG A 98 -17.54 3.90 5.89
CA ARG A 98 -18.62 4.82 5.55
C ARG A 98 -19.91 4.00 5.60
N PRO A 99 -20.94 4.45 6.33
CA PRO A 99 -22.24 3.78 6.35
C PRO A 99 -22.84 3.67 4.94
#